data_AF-A0A7M7GJT8-F1
#
_entry.id   AF-A0A7M7GJT8-F1
#
_cell.length_a   1.000
_cell.length_b   1.000
_cell.length_c   1.000
_cell.angle_alpha   90.00
_cell.angle_beta   90.00
_cell.angle_gamma   90.00
#
_symmetry.space_group_name_H-M   'P 1'
#
loop_
_entity.id
_entity.type
_entity.pdbx_description
1 polymer ?
#
loop_
_entity_poly.entity_id
_entity_poly.type
_entity_poly.pdbx_seq_one_letter_code
_entity_poly.pdbx_strand_id
1 'polypeptide(L)'
;MKTFILLLGIIAPAFAYTDSQCSSYDHETYGCVGECISTGDCPGSKYQSNLCPTQPANVKCCFTADSDADCANYDHSTYGQVGSCIESSQCPHSNYISNLCPTKANSIKCCFSKPEGTCGGGGGGSAQEMACQILANNNIYLLENNGYLNSNGANDGADAESNIRDTCNGGTAKRSSYCCSSGCAPGGSVSLKASVLSYILDVANSGQYNSYLQINAIAGACHSSTSWHYQGTSVDLQIKSGDSGYASSWMSTCSAAGARENLGPGYPGHSTHTHCAFAS
;
A
#
# COMPACT_ATOMS: atom_id res chain seq x y z
N MET A 1 10.02 54.12 -35.69
CA MET A 1 9.56 52.74 -35.41
C MET A 1 10.35 52.21 -34.22
N LYS A 2 9.70 52.08 -33.06
CA LYS A 2 10.30 51.45 -31.87
C LYS A 2 9.85 49.99 -31.85
N THR A 3 10.79 49.08 -32.08
CA THR A 3 10.57 47.64 -32.08
C THR A 3 10.39 47.18 -30.62
N PHE A 4 9.17 46.77 -30.27
CA PHE A 4 8.91 46.05 -29.02
C PHE A 4 9.43 44.62 -29.19
N ILE A 5 10.50 44.27 -28.45
CA ILE A 5 10.92 42.89 -28.28
C ILE A 5 10.03 42.31 -27.19
N LEU A 6 9.06 41.50 -27.61
CA LEU A 6 8.22 40.70 -26.71
C LEU A 6 9.11 39.56 -26.17
N LEU A 7 9.62 39.69 -24.95
CA LEU A 7 10.18 38.55 -24.23
C LEU A 7 9.01 37.62 -23.86
N LEU A 8 8.83 36.59 -24.68
CA LEU A 8 8.06 35.40 -24.29
C LEU A 8 8.87 34.68 -23.22
N GLY A 9 8.59 34.98 -21.95
CA GLY A 9 9.00 34.16 -20.83
C GLY A 9 8.36 32.80 -20.97
N ILE A 10 9.15 31.80 -21.36
CA ILE A 10 8.75 30.40 -21.34
C ILE A 10 8.65 30.03 -19.86
N ILE A 11 7.44 30.06 -19.31
CA ILE A 11 7.15 29.45 -18.01
C ILE A 11 7.23 27.95 -18.26
N ALA A 12 8.38 27.36 -17.98
CA ALA A 12 8.51 25.92 -17.92
C ALA A 12 7.61 25.44 -16.77
N PRO A 13 6.63 24.54 -17.00
CA PRO A 13 5.95 23.90 -15.90
C PRO A 13 7.01 23.14 -15.09
N ALA A 14 7.02 23.36 -13.77
CA ALA A 14 7.85 22.57 -12.87
C ALA A 14 7.36 21.12 -12.96
N PHE A 15 8.00 20.32 -13.81
CA PHE A 15 7.72 18.90 -13.90
C PHE A 15 8.23 18.27 -12.62
N ALA A 16 7.31 17.80 -11.77
CA ALA A 16 7.64 16.88 -10.71
C ALA A 16 8.40 15.69 -11.31
N TYR A 17 9.56 15.38 -10.74
CA TYR A 17 10.35 14.24 -11.14
C TYR A 17 9.68 12.95 -10.62
N THR A 18 9.75 11.88 -11.40
CA THR A 18 9.05 10.64 -11.09
C THR A 18 9.99 9.65 -10.39
N ASP A 19 9.98 9.63 -9.06
CA ASP A 19 10.52 8.53 -8.24
C ASP A 19 9.45 8.05 -7.29
N SER A 20 9.05 6.78 -7.42
CA SER A 20 7.94 6.21 -6.64
C SER A 20 8.24 6.19 -5.14
N GLN A 21 9.51 6.13 -4.75
CA GLN A 21 9.93 6.18 -3.34
C GLN A 21 9.48 7.49 -2.67
N CYS A 22 9.34 8.59 -3.41
CA CYS A 22 8.87 9.85 -2.85
C CYS A 22 7.35 9.87 -2.70
N SER A 23 6.63 9.48 -3.75
CA SER A 23 5.16 9.46 -3.76
C SER A 23 4.55 8.31 -2.95
N SER A 24 5.35 7.34 -2.50
CA SER A 24 4.91 6.22 -1.65
C SER A 24 5.46 6.26 -0.23
N TYR A 25 6.26 7.27 0.12
CA TYR A 25 6.82 7.38 1.46
C TYR A 25 5.81 7.99 2.43
N ASP A 26 5.43 7.20 3.44
CA ASP A 26 4.50 7.64 4.47
C ASP A 26 5.20 8.52 5.52
N HIS A 27 5.26 9.83 5.25
CA HIS A 27 5.80 10.78 6.20
C HIS A 27 4.86 10.91 7.42
N GLU A 28 5.41 10.81 8.63
CA GLU A 28 4.66 10.85 9.91
C GLU A 28 3.65 12.01 9.99
N THR A 29 4.05 13.18 9.48
CA THR A 29 3.22 14.40 9.44
C THR A 29 2.40 14.59 8.16
N TYR A 30 2.92 14.21 6.99
CA TYR A 30 2.39 14.68 5.70
C TYR A 30 1.77 13.58 4.83
N GLY A 31 1.93 12.31 5.22
CA GLY A 31 1.51 11.19 4.39
C GLY A 31 2.28 11.13 3.06
N CYS A 32 1.74 10.41 2.09
CA CYS A 32 2.40 10.15 0.81
C CYS A 32 1.96 11.13 -0.29
N VAL A 33 2.12 12.41 -0.03
CA VAL A 33 1.90 13.49 -1.01
C VAL A 33 3.22 14.01 -1.58
N GLY A 34 4.30 13.24 -1.39
CA GLY A 34 5.64 13.64 -1.76
C GLY A 34 5.82 13.74 -3.27
N GLU A 35 6.36 14.87 -3.73
CA GLU A 35 6.82 15.05 -5.10
C GLU A 35 8.33 15.32 -5.14
N CYS A 36 9.04 14.69 -6.08
CA CYS A 36 10.45 15.01 -6.28
C CYS A 36 10.57 16.33 -7.03
N ILE A 37 11.09 17.36 -6.37
CA ILE A 37 11.34 18.69 -6.94
C ILE A 37 12.67 19.26 -6.42
N SER A 38 13.15 20.33 -7.04
CA SER A 38 14.34 21.04 -6.56
C SER A 38 14.13 21.57 -5.14
N THR A 39 15.14 21.48 -4.28
CA THR A 39 15.04 21.96 -2.89
C THR A 39 14.68 23.44 -2.76
N GLY A 40 15.10 24.26 -3.73
CA GLY A 40 14.75 25.69 -3.77
C GLY A 40 13.29 25.97 -4.07
N ASP A 41 12.59 25.00 -4.68
CA ASP A 41 11.18 25.10 -5.07
C ASP A 41 10.26 24.44 -4.02
N CYS A 42 10.82 23.85 -2.96
CA CYS A 42 10.06 23.22 -1.88
C CYS A 42 9.72 24.23 -0.78
N PRO A 43 8.44 24.60 -0.60
CA PRO A 43 8.04 25.58 0.41
C PRO A 43 8.46 25.15 1.83
N GLY A 44 8.98 26.11 2.60
CA GLY A 44 9.36 25.88 3.99
C GLY A 44 10.48 24.87 4.23
N SER A 45 11.24 24.46 3.19
CA SER A 45 12.31 23.47 3.27
C SER A 45 11.85 22.09 3.81
N LYS A 46 10.58 21.74 3.60
CA LYS A 46 9.98 20.49 4.10
C LYS A 46 10.20 19.34 3.12
N TYR A 47 11.45 18.91 3.03
CA TYR A 47 11.86 17.82 2.15
C TYR A 47 12.62 16.72 2.88
N GLN A 48 12.55 15.51 2.34
CA GLN A 48 13.30 14.34 2.80
C GLN A 48 14.34 13.92 1.76
N SER A 49 15.56 13.62 2.23
CA SER A 49 16.64 13.11 1.40
C SER A 49 16.49 11.63 1.08
N ASN A 50 17.12 11.18 0.00
CA ASN A 50 17.21 9.78 -0.43
C ASN A 50 15.91 9.13 -0.92
N LEU A 51 14.84 9.91 -1.08
CA LEU A 51 13.57 9.46 -1.65
C LEU A 51 13.41 9.79 -3.15
N CYS A 52 14.38 10.48 -3.73
CA CYS A 52 14.47 10.74 -5.18
C CYS A 52 15.80 10.21 -5.73
N PRO A 53 16.05 8.89 -5.65
CA PRO A 53 17.37 8.32 -5.90
C PRO A 53 17.83 8.42 -7.37
N THR A 54 16.90 8.61 -8.31
CA THR A 54 17.25 8.75 -9.73
C THR A 54 17.56 10.20 -10.11
N GLN A 55 17.41 11.14 -9.18
CA GLN A 55 17.47 12.58 -9.44
C GLN A 55 18.79 13.23 -8.97
N PRO A 56 19.15 14.41 -9.53
CA PRO A 56 20.32 15.17 -9.09
C PRO A 56 20.30 15.50 -7.59
N ALA A 57 21.47 15.77 -7.01
CA ALA A 57 21.63 15.99 -5.57
C ALA A 57 20.77 17.14 -4.99
N ASN A 58 20.39 18.11 -5.82
CA ASN A 58 19.53 19.24 -5.47
C ASN A 58 18.02 18.94 -5.59
N VAL A 59 17.63 17.72 -5.98
CA VAL A 59 16.24 17.27 -6.01
C VAL A 59 15.97 16.39 -4.78
N LYS A 60 14.87 16.67 -4.08
CA LYS A 60 14.46 15.98 -2.86
C LYS A 60 12.96 15.74 -2.88
N CYS A 61 12.51 14.84 -2.02
CA CYS A 61 11.09 14.56 -1.90
C CYS A 61 10.44 15.64 -1.04
N CYS A 62 9.62 16.49 -1.65
CA CYS A 62 8.94 17.59 -0.99
C CYS A 62 7.49 17.23 -0.71
N PHE A 63 7.04 17.39 0.53
CA PHE A 63 5.68 17.02 0.95
C PHE A 63 4.69 18.19 0.99
N THR A 64 5.14 19.37 0.57
CA THR A 64 4.34 20.61 0.53
C THR A 64 4.43 21.28 -0.82
N ALA A 65 4.88 20.53 -1.84
CA ALA A 65 4.94 20.98 -3.22
C ALA A 65 3.51 21.03 -3.78
N ASP A 66 2.78 22.07 -3.38
CA ASP A 66 1.54 22.40 -4.06
C ASP A 66 1.74 23.58 -4.99
N SER A 67 1.03 23.58 -6.10
CA SER A 67 1.01 24.72 -7.02
C SER A 67 0.30 25.93 -6.40
N ASP A 68 -0.49 25.72 -5.34
CA ASP A 68 -1.18 26.75 -4.58
C ASP A 68 -0.43 27.13 -3.30
N ALA A 69 0.31 28.24 -3.38
CA ALA A 69 1.08 28.79 -2.27
C ALA A 69 0.22 29.14 -1.05
N ASP A 70 -1.07 29.40 -1.24
CA ASP A 70 -2.02 29.71 -0.17
C ASP A 70 -2.21 28.53 0.78
N CYS A 71 -2.31 27.29 0.26
CA CYS A 71 -2.41 26.09 1.07
C CYS A 71 -1.07 25.75 1.75
N ALA A 72 0.02 25.77 0.97
CA ALA A 72 1.34 25.36 1.46
C ALA A 72 1.89 26.27 2.58
N ASN A 73 1.52 27.56 2.59
CA ASN A 73 1.99 28.53 3.57
C ASN A 73 0.99 28.83 4.69
N TYR A 74 -0.22 28.28 4.64
CA TYR A 74 -1.24 28.52 5.66
C TYR A 74 -0.81 27.95 7.02
N ASP A 75 -0.84 28.78 8.05
CA ASP A 75 -0.53 28.40 9.43
C ASP A 75 -1.83 28.10 10.18
N HIS A 76 -2.16 26.82 10.33
CA HIS A 76 -3.37 26.39 11.02
C HIS A 76 -3.17 26.45 12.54
N SER A 77 -4.10 27.06 13.26
CA SER A 77 -4.02 27.26 14.72
C SER A 77 -3.79 25.99 15.54
N THR A 78 -4.28 24.84 15.06
CA THR A 78 -4.12 23.52 15.70
C THR A 78 -2.99 22.67 15.14
N TYR A 79 -2.67 22.80 13.84
CA TYR A 79 -1.83 21.84 13.11
C TYR A 79 -0.53 22.44 12.57
N GLY A 80 -0.36 23.76 12.72
CA GLY A 80 0.77 24.50 12.16
C GLY A 80 0.70 24.58 10.63
N GLN A 81 1.84 24.84 9.99
CA GLN A 81 1.96 24.85 8.54
C GLN A 81 2.08 23.43 7.96
N VAL A 82 0.96 22.79 7.63
CA VAL A 82 0.94 21.40 7.13
C VAL A 82 -0.06 21.16 5.99
N GLY A 83 -0.34 22.20 5.19
CA GLY A 83 -1.34 22.16 4.13
C GLY A 83 -0.91 21.43 2.85
N SER A 84 -1.76 20.53 2.35
CA SER A 84 -1.67 19.95 0.99
C SER A 84 -3.02 19.94 0.28
N CYS A 85 -3.07 20.30 -1.00
CA CYS A 85 -4.28 20.29 -1.83
C CYS A 85 -4.53 18.89 -2.40
N ILE A 86 -5.50 18.20 -1.79
CA ILE A 86 -5.92 16.85 -2.19
C ILE A 86 -7.45 16.75 -2.20
N GLU A 87 -7.98 15.61 -2.64
CA GLU A 87 -9.43 15.35 -2.63
C GLU A 87 -9.99 15.46 -1.21
N SER A 88 -11.08 16.21 -1.04
CA SER A 88 -11.66 16.46 0.28
C SER A 88 -12.05 15.18 1.02
N SER A 89 -12.35 14.11 0.29
CA SER A 89 -12.66 12.79 0.84
C SER A 89 -11.46 12.08 1.45
N GLN A 90 -10.24 12.48 1.11
CA GLN A 90 -8.99 11.92 1.63
C GLN A 90 -8.49 12.66 2.88
N CYS A 91 -9.20 13.70 3.30
CA CYS A 91 -8.90 14.45 4.50
C CYS A 91 -9.54 13.82 5.74
N PRO A 92 -8.75 13.33 6.72
CA PRO A 92 -9.29 12.78 7.94
C PRO A 92 -10.21 13.77 8.64
N HIS A 93 -11.32 13.27 9.19
CA HIS A 93 -12.27 14.05 9.98
C HIS A 93 -12.82 15.31 9.28
N SER A 94 -12.72 15.39 7.94
CA SER A 94 -13.03 16.61 7.19
C SER A 94 -12.20 17.83 7.60
N ASN A 95 -10.96 17.61 8.07
CA ASN A 95 -10.02 18.66 8.45
C ASN A 95 -9.41 19.36 7.23
N TYR A 96 -10.25 20.10 6.52
CA TYR A 96 -9.85 20.86 5.34
C TYR A 96 -10.44 22.27 5.35
N ILE A 97 -9.80 23.17 4.59
CA ILE A 97 -10.30 24.52 4.32
C ILE A 97 -10.51 24.68 2.82
N SER A 98 -11.67 25.23 2.47
CA SER A 98 -11.99 25.59 1.09
C SER A 98 -11.28 26.88 0.67
N ASN A 99 -11.07 27.04 -0.65
CA ASN A 99 -10.53 28.24 -1.29
C ASN A 99 -9.03 28.51 -1.06
N LEU A 100 -8.30 27.59 -0.44
CA LEU A 100 -6.84 27.65 -0.35
C LEU A 100 -6.13 26.87 -1.48
N CYS A 101 -6.92 26.24 -2.36
CA CYS A 101 -6.44 25.53 -3.56
C CYS A 101 -7.11 26.09 -4.83
N PRO A 102 -6.98 27.40 -5.11
CA PRO A 102 -7.76 28.07 -6.17
C PRO A 102 -7.41 27.60 -7.59
N THR A 103 -6.25 26.98 -7.81
CA THR A 103 -5.88 26.44 -9.13
C THR A 103 -6.42 25.04 -9.39
N LYS A 104 -7.05 24.40 -8.40
CA LYS A 104 -7.51 23.01 -8.45
C LYS A 104 -9.01 22.87 -8.65
N ALA A 105 -9.47 21.66 -8.91
CA ALA A 105 -10.90 21.35 -9.03
C ALA A 105 -11.64 21.61 -7.71
N ASN A 106 -12.96 21.85 -7.79
CA ASN A 106 -13.78 22.16 -6.61
C ASN A 106 -13.79 21.07 -5.53
N SER A 107 -13.50 19.82 -5.89
CA SER A 107 -13.39 18.67 -4.99
C SER A 107 -12.07 18.65 -4.20
N ILE A 108 -11.06 19.40 -4.66
CA ILE A 108 -9.76 19.53 -4.01
C ILE A 108 -9.82 20.62 -2.94
N LYS A 109 -9.33 20.31 -1.73
CA LYS A 109 -9.31 21.21 -0.56
C LYS A 109 -7.94 21.17 0.10
N CYS A 110 -7.62 22.21 0.85
CA CYS A 110 -6.37 22.26 1.60
C CYS A 110 -6.53 21.45 2.89
N CYS A 111 -5.80 20.35 2.99
CA CYS A 111 -5.84 19.39 4.09
C CYS A 111 -4.75 19.68 5.11
N PHE A 112 -5.09 19.70 6.42
CA PHE A 112 -4.13 20.05 7.49
C PHE A 112 -3.85 18.92 8.47
N SER A 113 -4.41 17.75 8.22
CA SER A 113 -4.04 16.52 8.91
C SER A 113 -3.47 15.56 7.89
N LYS A 114 -2.59 14.67 8.35
CA LYS A 114 -2.02 13.58 7.53
C LYS A 114 -3.11 12.96 6.65
N PRO A 115 -3.04 13.11 5.33
CA PRO A 115 -4.02 12.52 4.43
C PRO A 115 -4.12 11.00 4.60
N GLU A 116 -5.33 10.48 4.56
CA GLU A 116 -5.59 9.04 4.57
C GLU A 116 -5.73 8.54 3.13
N GLY A 117 -5.13 7.39 2.82
CA GLY A 117 -5.26 6.75 1.51
C GLY A 117 -4.53 7.43 0.34
N THR A 118 -3.63 8.40 0.57
CA THR A 118 -2.80 9.03 -0.49
C THR A 118 -1.54 8.25 -0.84
N CYS A 119 -1.17 7.26 -0.03
CA CYS A 119 -0.05 6.35 -0.26
C CYS A 119 -0.38 5.33 -1.37
N GLY A 120 -0.17 5.75 -2.62
CA GLY A 120 -0.33 4.96 -3.82
C GLY A 120 0.83 4.00 -4.07
N GLY A 121 0.93 3.00 -3.21
CA GLY A 121 1.67 1.75 -3.37
C GLY A 121 1.07 0.80 -2.33
N GLY A 122 -0.04 0.14 -2.70
CA GLY A 122 -0.66 -0.92 -1.89
C GLY A 122 -1.20 -0.51 -0.53
N GLY A 123 -2.36 0.16 -0.50
CA GLY A 123 -3.32 0.08 0.62
C GLY A 123 -2.82 0.54 1.98
N GLY A 124 -2.50 1.82 2.17
CA GLY A 124 -2.30 2.40 3.51
C GLY A 124 -3.61 2.76 4.23
N GLY A 125 -4.56 1.82 4.35
CA GLY A 125 -5.77 1.97 5.16
C GLY A 125 -5.66 1.23 6.49
N SER A 126 -6.67 1.34 7.35
CA SER A 126 -6.90 0.32 8.38
C SER A 126 -6.93 -1.08 7.74
N ALA A 127 -6.61 -2.13 8.50
CA ALA A 127 -6.68 -3.49 7.99
C ALA A 127 -8.07 -3.82 7.39
N GLN A 128 -9.12 -3.20 7.93
CA GLN A 128 -10.47 -3.28 7.39
C GLN A 128 -10.57 -2.72 5.96
N GLU A 129 -10.10 -1.49 5.73
CA GLU A 129 -10.18 -0.84 4.43
C GLU A 129 -9.38 -1.59 3.37
N MET A 130 -8.16 -2.03 3.70
CA MET A 130 -7.36 -2.84 2.78
C MET A 130 -8.04 -4.15 2.44
N ALA A 131 -8.63 -4.83 3.43
CA ALA A 131 -9.37 -6.05 3.18
C ALA A 131 -10.55 -5.80 2.24
N CYS A 132 -11.27 -4.67 2.38
CA CYS A 132 -12.32 -4.29 1.44
C CYS A 132 -11.79 -4.00 0.03
N GLN A 133 -10.62 -3.35 -0.09
CA GLN A 133 -9.96 -3.14 -1.38
C GLN A 133 -9.58 -4.47 -2.04
N ILE A 134 -9.01 -5.41 -1.27
CA ILE A 134 -8.65 -6.75 -1.75
C ILE A 134 -9.91 -7.48 -2.24
N LEU A 135 -11.00 -7.44 -1.45
CA LEU A 135 -12.26 -8.09 -1.77
C LEU A 135 -12.90 -7.54 -3.06
N ALA A 136 -12.74 -6.25 -3.33
CA ALA A 136 -13.29 -5.59 -4.51
C ALA A 136 -12.36 -5.66 -5.74
N ASN A 137 -11.15 -6.20 -5.61
CA ASN A 137 -10.15 -6.16 -6.68
C ASN A 137 -10.35 -7.31 -7.67
N ASN A 138 -10.78 -6.98 -8.90
CA ASN A 138 -11.01 -7.95 -9.97
C ASN A 138 -9.75 -8.70 -10.45
N ASN A 139 -8.56 -8.24 -10.06
CA ASN A 139 -7.30 -8.92 -10.35
C ASN A 139 -6.91 -9.91 -9.26
N ILE A 140 -7.62 -9.96 -8.14
CA ILE A 140 -7.35 -10.88 -7.03
C ILE A 140 -8.40 -11.97 -7.04
N TYR A 141 -7.93 -13.22 -7.00
CA TYR A 141 -8.77 -14.37 -6.74
C TYR A 141 -8.47 -14.87 -5.33
N LEU A 142 -9.47 -14.78 -4.45
CA LEU A 142 -9.40 -15.34 -3.12
C LEU A 142 -9.84 -16.80 -3.21
N LEU A 143 -8.98 -17.73 -2.79
CA LEU A 143 -9.34 -19.13 -2.80
C LEU A 143 -10.51 -19.34 -1.83
N GLU A 144 -11.68 -19.63 -2.42
CA GLU A 144 -12.87 -20.07 -1.71
C GLU A 144 -12.78 -21.57 -1.50
N ASN A 145 -13.26 -22.06 -0.35
CA ASN A 145 -13.36 -23.48 -0.04
C ASN A 145 -12.00 -24.19 -0.26
N ASN A 146 -11.27 -24.36 0.84
CA ASN A 146 -9.93 -24.93 0.88
C ASN A 146 -9.87 -26.43 0.47
N GLY A 147 -10.42 -26.83 -0.68
CA GLY A 147 -10.48 -28.21 -1.17
C GLY A 147 -9.11 -28.80 -1.55
N TYR A 148 -8.07 -27.97 -1.65
CA TYR A 148 -6.67 -28.42 -1.71
C TYR A 148 -6.07 -28.75 -0.34
N LEU A 149 -6.65 -28.21 0.73
CA LEU A 149 -6.42 -28.69 2.07
C LEU A 149 -7.28 -29.94 2.23
N ASN A 150 -6.75 -30.95 2.91
CA ASN A 150 -7.44 -32.23 3.10
C ASN A 150 -8.94 -32.06 3.47
N SER A 151 -9.74 -33.11 3.33
CA SER A 151 -11.20 -33.11 3.61
C SER A 151 -11.60 -32.48 4.96
N ASN A 152 -10.67 -32.34 5.90
CA ASN A 152 -10.89 -31.79 7.24
C ASN A 152 -10.86 -30.25 7.28
N GLY A 153 -10.27 -29.58 6.28
CA GLY A 153 -10.13 -28.12 6.22
C GLY A 153 -11.05 -27.42 5.22
N ALA A 154 -11.76 -28.16 4.37
CA ALA A 154 -12.51 -27.60 3.25
C ALA A 154 -13.60 -26.58 3.67
N ASN A 155 -14.23 -26.76 4.84
CA ASN A 155 -15.40 -25.97 5.25
C ASN A 155 -15.29 -25.39 6.67
N ASP A 156 -14.07 -25.17 7.18
CA ASP A 156 -13.91 -24.61 8.53
C ASP A 156 -14.10 -23.08 8.57
N GLY A 157 -14.30 -22.43 7.43
CA GLY A 157 -14.52 -20.98 7.31
C GLY A 157 -13.25 -20.15 7.51
N ALA A 158 -12.07 -20.78 7.45
CA ALA A 158 -10.77 -20.10 7.51
C ALA A 158 -10.12 -19.97 6.12
N ASP A 159 -10.89 -20.10 5.04
CA ASP A 159 -10.40 -19.84 3.69
C ASP A 159 -10.03 -18.35 3.47
N ALA A 160 -9.25 -18.08 2.42
CA ALA A 160 -8.73 -16.74 2.15
C ALA A 160 -9.85 -15.71 1.89
N GLU A 161 -10.91 -16.12 1.20
CA GLU A 161 -12.07 -15.28 0.92
C GLU A 161 -12.79 -14.89 2.22
N SER A 162 -13.09 -15.87 3.07
CA SER A 162 -13.69 -15.65 4.39
C SER A 162 -12.80 -14.78 5.29
N ASN A 163 -11.49 -15.02 5.33
CA ASN A 163 -10.54 -14.20 6.09
C ASN A 163 -10.57 -12.71 5.69
N ILE A 164 -10.55 -12.42 4.39
CA ILE A 164 -10.61 -11.05 3.87
C ILE A 164 -12.00 -10.44 4.11
N ARG A 165 -13.08 -11.18 3.84
CA ARG A 165 -14.46 -10.72 4.05
C ARG A 165 -14.74 -10.37 5.51
N ASP A 166 -14.33 -11.22 6.45
CA ASP A 166 -14.48 -10.97 7.88
C ASP A 166 -13.71 -9.73 8.32
N THR A 167 -12.48 -9.55 7.82
CA THR A 167 -11.66 -8.36 8.11
C THR A 167 -12.27 -7.10 7.51
N CYS A 168 -12.80 -7.15 6.28
CA CYS A 168 -13.50 -6.03 5.64
C CYS A 168 -14.76 -5.60 6.39
N ASN A 169 -15.45 -6.56 7.02
CA ASN A 169 -16.59 -6.28 7.91
C ASN A 169 -16.18 -5.75 9.29
N GLY A 170 -14.89 -5.46 9.52
CA GLY A 170 -14.34 -4.97 10.80
C GLY A 170 -14.12 -6.07 11.84
N GLY A 171 -14.22 -7.34 11.44
CA GLY A 171 -14.05 -8.51 12.30
C GLY A 171 -12.62 -9.03 12.36
N THR A 172 -12.47 -10.24 12.89
CA THR A 172 -11.19 -10.99 12.94
C THR A 172 -11.25 -12.18 12.00
N ALA A 173 -10.14 -12.50 11.34
CA ALA A 173 -10.05 -13.62 10.43
C ALA A 173 -10.00 -14.94 11.22
N LYS A 174 -10.78 -15.92 10.78
CA LYS A 174 -10.79 -17.26 11.38
C LYS A 174 -9.52 -18.03 11.04
N ARG A 175 -8.99 -18.76 12.03
CA ARG A 175 -7.90 -19.73 11.84
C ARG A 175 -8.47 -21.13 11.72
N SER A 176 -7.80 -21.96 10.93
CA SER A 176 -8.19 -23.36 10.78
C SER A 176 -8.07 -24.12 12.09
N SER A 177 -8.87 -25.20 12.23
CA SER A 177 -9.00 -25.97 13.48
C SER A 177 -8.90 -27.49 13.24
N TYR A 178 -7.83 -27.92 12.57
CA TYR A 178 -7.57 -29.33 12.25
C TYR A 178 -6.06 -29.62 12.21
N CYS A 179 -5.70 -30.90 12.17
CA CYS A 179 -4.30 -31.35 12.07
C CYS A 179 -3.96 -31.89 10.67
N CYS A 180 -2.69 -31.72 10.28
CA CYS A 180 -2.07 -32.28 9.08
C CYS A 180 -0.63 -32.72 9.39
N SER A 181 0.12 -33.12 8.36
CA SER A 181 1.53 -33.53 8.51
C SER A 181 2.45 -32.43 9.07
N SER A 182 2.06 -31.16 8.96
CA SER A 182 2.83 -30.01 9.43
C SER A 182 2.57 -29.64 10.89
N GLY A 183 1.51 -30.19 11.51
CA GLY A 183 1.08 -29.85 12.87
C GLY A 183 -0.43 -29.72 13.00
N CYS A 184 -0.88 -29.04 14.05
CA CYS A 184 -2.29 -28.74 14.29
C CYS A 184 -2.52 -27.24 14.26
N ALA A 185 -3.49 -26.81 13.45
CA ALA A 185 -3.94 -25.44 13.42
C ALA A 185 -4.72 -25.11 14.73
N PRO A 186 -4.48 -23.94 15.34
CA PRO A 186 -4.91 -23.67 16.72
C PRO A 186 -6.39 -23.31 16.85
N GLY A 187 -7.13 -23.13 15.76
CA GLY A 187 -8.49 -22.62 15.76
C GLY A 187 -8.60 -21.17 16.28
N GLY A 188 -9.83 -20.72 16.53
CA GLY A 188 -10.11 -19.35 16.96
C GLY A 188 -9.94 -18.32 15.84
N SER A 189 -9.64 -17.07 16.20
CA SER A 189 -9.49 -15.98 15.24
C SER A 189 -8.30 -15.06 15.57
N VAL A 190 -7.89 -14.27 14.58
CA VAL A 190 -6.78 -13.32 14.67
C VAL A 190 -7.06 -12.08 13.82
N SER A 191 -6.58 -10.91 14.23
CA SER A 191 -6.61 -9.72 13.39
C SER A 191 -5.53 -9.82 12.31
N LEU A 192 -5.93 -9.70 11.04
CA LEU A 192 -4.98 -9.54 9.95
C LEU A 192 -4.25 -8.21 10.09
N LYS A 193 -2.96 -8.20 9.82
CA LYS A 193 -2.13 -7.00 9.95
C LYS A 193 -2.11 -6.19 8.67
N ALA A 194 -2.01 -4.88 8.83
CA ALA A 194 -1.86 -3.93 7.74
C ALA A 194 -0.71 -4.30 6.79
N SER A 195 0.42 -4.76 7.32
CA SER A 195 1.60 -5.13 6.52
C SER A 195 1.34 -6.22 5.49
N VAL A 196 0.61 -7.29 5.86
CA VAL A 196 0.33 -8.38 4.93
C VAL A 196 -0.72 -7.99 3.88
N LEU A 197 -1.72 -7.20 4.28
CA LEU A 197 -2.77 -6.72 3.37
C LEU A 197 -2.22 -5.69 2.37
N SER A 198 -1.33 -4.82 2.82
CA SER A 198 -0.61 -3.87 1.98
C SER A 198 0.25 -4.59 0.94
N TYR A 199 1.02 -5.59 1.37
CA TYR A 199 1.80 -6.44 0.46
C TYR A 199 0.94 -7.13 -0.62
N ILE A 200 -0.23 -7.67 -0.25
CA ILE A 200 -1.16 -8.26 -1.21
C ILE A 200 -1.56 -7.25 -2.28
N LEU A 201 -1.91 -6.03 -1.87
CA LEU A 201 -2.31 -4.96 -2.77
C LEU A 201 -1.14 -4.48 -3.64
N ASP A 202 0.09 -4.41 -3.11
CA ASP A 202 1.29 -4.09 -3.89
C ASP A 202 1.52 -5.09 -5.02
N VAL A 203 1.45 -6.39 -4.70
CA VAL A 203 1.62 -7.43 -5.72
C VAL A 203 0.48 -7.37 -6.74
N ALA A 204 -0.77 -7.20 -6.30
CA ALA A 204 -1.91 -7.08 -7.20
C ALA A 204 -1.82 -5.83 -8.10
N ASN A 205 -1.29 -4.72 -7.62
CA ASN A 205 -1.18 -3.49 -8.40
C ASN A 205 0.05 -3.48 -9.33
N SER A 206 1.03 -4.35 -9.10
CA SER A 206 2.19 -4.50 -10.00
C SER A 206 1.82 -5.00 -11.40
N GLY A 207 0.69 -5.68 -11.54
CA GLY A 207 0.27 -6.34 -12.78
C GLY A 207 1.13 -7.55 -13.18
N GLN A 208 2.02 -8.02 -12.31
CA GLN A 208 2.94 -9.11 -12.61
C GLN A 208 2.35 -10.47 -12.22
N TYR A 209 1.30 -10.90 -12.90
CA TYR A 209 0.67 -12.20 -12.72
C TYR A 209 -0.10 -12.58 -13.98
N ASN A 210 -0.28 -13.87 -14.22
CA ASN A 210 -1.04 -14.39 -15.33
C ASN A 210 -2.53 -14.41 -14.97
N SER A 211 -3.31 -13.58 -15.66
CA SER A 211 -4.77 -13.40 -15.52
C SER A 211 -5.22 -12.77 -14.19
N TYR A 212 -4.81 -13.33 -13.04
CA TYR A 212 -5.16 -12.85 -11.69
C TYR A 212 -4.12 -13.30 -10.66
N LEU A 213 -3.98 -12.57 -9.56
CA LEU A 213 -3.22 -12.99 -8.38
C LEU A 213 -4.09 -13.86 -7.50
N GLN A 214 -3.70 -15.12 -7.27
CA GLN A 214 -4.46 -16.02 -6.40
C GLN A 214 -3.85 -16.08 -5.00
N ILE A 215 -4.70 -15.90 -3.99
CA ILE A 215 -4.34 -16.01 -2.57
C ILE A 215 -4.85 -17.35 -2.05
N ASN A 216 -3.93 -18.21 -1.59
CA ASN A 216 -4.27 -19.53 -1.07
C ASN A 216 -4.59 -19.51 0.42
N ALA A 217 -3.80 -18.79 1.23
CA ALA A 217 -3.95 -18.78 2.68
C ALA A 217 -3.45 -17.47 3.30
N ILE A 218 -4.10 -17.04 4.39
CA ILE A 218 -3.69 -15.90 5.22
C ILE A 218 -3.64 -16.29 6.70
N ALA A 219 -4.78 -16.51 7.36
CA ALA A 219 -4.81 -16.98 8.75
C ALA A 219 -5.28 -18.44 8.89
N GLY A 220 -5.88 -18.99 7.84
CA GLY A 220 -6.25 -20.40 7.77
C GLY A 220 -5.15 -21.33 7.32
N ALA A 221 -5.58 -22.51 6.90
CA ALA A 221 -4.77 -23.64 6.51
C ALA A 221 -3.93 -24.26 7.64
N CYS A 222 -3.19 -25.32 7.29
CA CYS A 222 -2.43 -26.11 8.25
C CYS A 222 -0.93 -25.96 8.05
N HIS A 223 -0.34 -25.24 8.99
CA HIS A 223 1.09 -24.96 9.10
C HIS A 223 1.64 -25.45 10.45
N SER A 224 2.94 -25.28 10.65
CA SER A 224 3.58 -25.52 11.96
C SER A 224 2.96 -24.65 13.05
N SER A 225 3.00 -25.11 14.31
CA SER A 225 2.35 -24.45 15.45
C SER A 225 2.84 -23.02 15.71
N THR A 226 4.02 -22.66 15.24
CA THR A 226 4.63 -21.32 15.38
C THR A 226 4.51 -20.47 14.11
N SER A 227 3.73 -20.91 13.12
CA SER A 227 3.59 -20.21 11.84
C SER A 227 3.02 -18.80 12.00
N TRP A 228 3.54 -17.87 11.18
CA TRP A 228 3.06 -16.51 11.07
C TRP A 228 1.62 -16.39 10.53
N HIS A 229 1.11 -17.42 9.85
CA HIS A 229 -0.29 -17.45 9.40
C HIS A 229 -1.22 -17.31 10.61
N TYR A 230 -0.93 -18.04 11.69
CA TYR A 230 -1.73 -18.01 12.91
C TYR A 230 -1.62 -16.70 13.71
N GLN A 231 -0.72 -15.79 13.29
CA GLN A 231 -0.52 -14.44 13.82
C GLN A 231 -1.16 -13.36 12.93
N GLY A 232 -1.71 -13.73 11.77
CA GLY A 232 -2.33 -12.79 10.83
C GLY A 232 -1.32 -11.90 10.08
N THR A 233 -0.06 -12.34 9.98
CA THR A 233 1.05 -11.55 9.40
C THR A 233 1.68 -12.19 8.16
N SER A 234 1.09 -13.24 7.60
CA SER A 234 1.63 -13.90 6.40
C SER A 234 0.58 -14.26 5.37
N VAL A 235 1.03 -14.48 4.14
CA VAL A 235 0.20 -14.85 3.01
C VAL A 235 0.93 -15.83 2.09
N ASP A 236 0.17 -16.78 1.55
CA ASP A 236 0.62 -17.68 0.48
C ASP A 236 -0.04 -17.29 -0.85
N LEU A 237 0.78 -16.92 -1.84
CA LEU A 237 0.33 -16.55 -3.19
C LEU A 237 0.63 -17.70 -4.16
N GLN A 238 -0.40 -18.18 -4.87
CA GLN A 238 -0.27 -19.29 -5.81
C GLN A 238 0.54 -18.88 -7.04
N ILE A 239 1.50 -19.72 -7.43
CA ILE A 239 2.18 -19.63 -8.72
C ILE A 239 1.44 -20.54 -9.70
N LYS A 240 0.78 -19.97 -10.70
CA LYS A 240 0.12 -20.72 -11.77
C LYS A 240 1.04 -20.90 -12.98
N SER A 241 0.59 -21.68 -13.95
CA SER A 241 1.28 -21.75 -15.25
C SER A 241 1.39 -20.36 -15.87
N GLY A 242 2.61 -19.94 -16.22
CA GLY A 242 2.91 -18.59 -16.69
C GLY A 242 3.37 -17.60 -15.61
N ASP A 243 3.20 -17.92 -14.32
CA ASP A 243 3.64 -17.06 -13.20
C ASP A 243 5.10 -17.30 -12.78
N SER A 244 5.75 -18.35 -13.29
CA SER A 244 7.08 -18.74 -12.86
C SER A 244 8.14 -17.63 -13.02
N GLY A 245 7.94 -16.71 -13.96
CA GLY A 245 8.79 -15.52 -14.12
C GLY A 245 8.45 -14.37 -13.17
N TYR A 246 7.26 -14.36 -12.57
CA TYR A 246 6.79 -13.29 -11.67
C TYR A 246 7.00 -13.59 -10.20
N ALA A 247 7.12 -14.87 -9.81
CA ALA A 247 7.37 -15.26 -8.42
C ALA A 247 8.57 -14.53 -7.79
N SER A 248 9.67 -14.36 -8.53
CA SER A 248 10.83 -13.58 -8.06
C SER A 248 10.50 -12.11 -7.83
N SER A 249 9.57 -11.53 -8.60
CA SER A 249 9.12 -10.17 -8.38
C SER A 249 8.26 -10.04 -7.13
N TRP A 250 7.35 -10.99 -6.89
CA TRP A 250 6.54 -11.00 -5.65
C TRP A 250 7.41 -11.15 -4.41
N MET A 251 8.46 -11.98 -4.50
CA MET A 251 9.47 -12.11 -3.45
C MET A 251 10.31 -10.82 -3.30
N SER A 252 10.63 -10.11 -4.39
CA SER A 252 11.30 -8.81 -4.32
C SER A 252 10.43 -7.78 -3.61
N THR A 253 9.14 -7.70 -3.95
CA THR A 253 8.15 -6.85 -3.26
C THR A 253 8.06 -7.21 -1.78
N CYS A 254 8.00 -8.50 -1.44
CA CYS A 254 7.99 -8.99 -0.07
C CYS A 254 9.24 -8.53 0.72
N SER A 255 10.42 -8.66 0.11
CA SER A 255 11.67 -8.20 0.72
C SER A 255 11.71 -6.67 0.88
N ALA A 256 11.23 -5.92 -0.11
CA ALA A 256 11.19 -4.46 -0.07
C ALA A 256 10.23 -3.95 1.02
N ALA A 257 9.15 -4.68 1.28
CA ALA A 257 8.20 -4.42 2.36
C ALA A 257 8.74 -4.80 3.76
N GLY A 258 9.98 -5.31 3.88
CA GLY A 258 10.61 -5.60 5.17
C GLY A 258 10.20 -6.93 5.80
N ALA A 259 9.79 -7.90 4.99
CA ALA A 259 9.40 -9.23 5.47
C ALA A 259 10.51 -9.93 6.28
N ARG A 260 10.08 -10.72 7.26
CA ARG A 260 10.93 -11.62 8.06
C ARG A 260 11.13 -12.97 7.39
N GLU A 261 10.11 -13.43 6.67
CA GLU A 261 10.14 -14.68 5.92
C GLU A 261 9.70 -14.42 4.48
N ASN A 262 10.46 -14.94 3.54
CA ASN A 262 10.26 -14.74 2.11
C ASN A 262 10.71 -16.00 1.37
N LEU A 263 9.77 -16.92 1.18
CA LEU A 263 10.02 -18.23 0.59
C LEU A 263 9.26 -18.36 -0.73
N GLY A 264 9.77 -19.22 -1.60
CA GLY A 264 9.18 -19.46 -2.92
C GLY A 264 9.91 -20.59 -3.65
N PRO A 265 9.79 -20.67 -4.98
CA PRO A 265 10.47 -21.69 -5.76
C PRO A 265 11.96 -21.74 -5.48
N GLY A 266 12.46 -22.93 -5.14
CA GLY A 266 13.83 -23.14 -4.66
C GLY A 266 13.94 -23.44 -3.16
N TYR A 267 12.90 -23.13 -2.37
CA TYR A 267 12.81 -23.50 -0.97
C TYR A 267 11.99 -24.80 -0.78
N PRO A 268 12.38 -25.69 0.16
CA PRO A 268 11.61 -26.89 0.46
C PRO A 268 10.14 -26.57 0.78
N GLY A 269 9.20 -27.26 0.12
CA GLY A 269 7.77 -27.08 0.34
C GLY A 269 7.10 -25.92 -0.42
N HIS A 270 7.85 -25.08 -1.16
CA HIS A 270 7.36 -23.83 -1.76
C HIS A 270 7.49 -23.80 -3.29
N SER A 271 7.39 -24.95 -3.96
CA SER A 271 7.54 -25.02 -5.43
C SER A 271 6.33 -24.46 -6.20
N THR A 272 5.18 -24.32 -5.54
CA THR A 272 3.90 -23.94 -6.16
C THR A 272 3.35 -22.61 -5.67
N HIS A 273 3.98 -21.95 -4.71
CA HIS A 273 3.51 -20.70 -4.14
C HIS A 273 4.69 -19.89 -3.57
N THR A 274 4.48 -18.61 -3.35
CA THR A 274 5.37 -17.79 -2.51
C THR A 274 4.75 -17.59 -1.15
N HIS A 275 5.57 -17.62 -0.09
CA HIS A 275 5.19 -17.32 1.28
C HIS A 275 5.88 -16.03 1.71
N CYS A 276 5.11 -15.04 2.14
CA CYS A 276 5.61 -13.77 2.68
C CYS A 276 5.09 -13.55 4.09
N ALA A 277 5.97 -13.28 5.06
CA ALA A 277 5.57 -13.03 6.44
C ALA A 277 6.29 -11.83 7.07
N PHE A 278 5.55 -11.08 7.89
CA PHE A 278 6.02 -9.90 8.59
C PHE A 278 6.10 -10.15 10.11
N ALA A 279 6.96 -9.38 10.78
CA ALA A 279 6.98 -9.37 12.24
C ALA A 279 5.63 -8.86 12.79
N SER A 280 5.22 -9.42 13.93
CA SER A 280 4.00 -9.09 14.67
C SER A 280 4.03 -7.72 15.33
#